data_AF-A0A831X3N8-F1
#
_entry.id   AF-A0A831X3N8-F1
#
_cell.length_a   1.000
_cell.length_b   1.000
_cell.length_c   1.000
_cell.angle_alpha   90.00
_cell.angle_beta   90.00
_cell.angle_gamma   90.00
#
_symmetry.space_group_name_H-M   'P 1'
#
loop_
_entity.id
_entity.type
_entity.pdbx_description
1 polymer ?
#
loop_
_entity_poly.entity_id
_entity_poly.type
_entity_poly.pdbx_seq_one_letter_code
_entity_poly.pdbx_strand_id
1 'polypeptide(L)'
;MEWSALTIEEREAVVTRWEQIRGTIPERIKQFEQIINMKQDQLSKESHFPTSCTLNWEIAELASRINDLHLWFRKNQEINEGKSHR
;
A
#
# COMPACT_ATOMS: atom_id res chain seq x y z
N MET A 1 3.30 -13.35 22.32
CA MET A 1 2.78 -14.71 22.06
C MET A 1 3.58 -15.24 20.89
N GLU A 2 4.29 -16.35 21.07
CA GLU A 2 5.15 -16.92 20.03
C GLU A 2 4.30 -17.56 18.91
N TRP A 3 4.70 -17.42 17.65
CA TRP A 3 3.99 -18.04 16.51
C TRP A 3 3.86 -19.56 16.66
N SER A 4 4.88 -20.20 17.21
CA SER A 4 4.91 -21.64 17.48
C SER A 4 3.92 -22.10 18.56
N ALA A 5 3.44 -21.18 19.40
CA ALA A 5 2.47 -21.47 20.46
C ALA A 5 1.02 -21.47 19.96
N LEU A 6 0.76 -20.95 18.76
CA LEU A 6 -0.57 -20.98 18.14
C LEU A 6 -0.89 -22.37 17.59
N THR A 7 -2.14 -22.79 17.72
CA THR A 7 -2.72 -23.94 17.01
C THR A 7 -2.68 -23.73 15.48
N ILE A 8 -2.92 -24.80 14.73
CA ILE A 8 -2.94 -24.71 13.26
C ILE A 8 -4.08 -23.79 12.82
N GLU A 9 -5.25 -23.94 13.43
CA GLU A 9 -6.46 -23.17 13.15
C GLU A 9 -6.25 -21.68 13.42
N GLU A 10 -5.58 -21.33 14.51
CA GLU A 10 -5.24 -19.93 14.81
C GLU A 10 -4.27 -19.33 13.80
N ARG A 11 -3.25 -20.09 13.37
CA ARG A 11 -2.31 -19.64 12.34
C ARG A 11 -3.00 -19.44 11.00
N GLU A 12 -3.87 -20.37 10.60
CA GLU A 12 -4.68 -20.26 9.39
C GLU A 12 -5.57 -19.01 9.43
N ALA A 13 -6.26 -18.77 10.55
CA ALA A 13 -7.08 -17.58 10.73
C ALA A 13 -6.26 -16.28 10.57
N VAL A 14 -5.03 -16.24 11.11
CA VAL A 14 -4.12 -15.10 10.95
C VAL A 14 -3.72 -14.91 9.49
N VAL A 15 -3.36 -16.00 8.78
CA VAL A 15 -2.99 -15.95 7.35
C VAL A 15 -4.16 -15.50 6.49
N THR A 16 -5.35 -16.07 6.69
CA THR A 16 -6.57 -15.69 5.96
C THR A 16 -6.91 -14.22 6.18
N ARG A 17 -6.86 -13.74 7.42
CA ARG A 17 -7.11 -12.32 7.71
C ARG A 17 -6.08 -11.42 7.03
N TRP A 18 -4.82 -11.81 7.03
CA TRP A 18 -3.76 -11.08 6.35
C TRP A 18 -3.97 -11.02 4.83
N GLU A 19 -4.39 -12.12 4.21
CA GLU A 19 -4.75 -12.16 2.79
C GLU A 19 -5.94 -11.28 2.46
N GLN A 20 -6.98 -11.28 3.29
CA GLN A 20 -8.14 -10.39 3.13
C GLN A 20 -7.73 -8.92 3.15
N ILE A 21 -6.93 -8.51 4.15
CA ILE A 21 -6.44 -7.12 4.26
C ILE A 21 -5.56 -6.77 3.06
N ARG A 22 -4.64 -7.66 2.67
CA ARG A 22 -3.79 -7.42 1.50
C ARG A 22 -4.57 -7.34 0.19
N GLY A 23 -5.65 -8.11 0.07
CA GLY A 23 -6.54 -8.07 -1.10
C GLY A 23 -7.13 -6.68 -1.35
N THR A 24 -7.19 -5.81 -0.32
CA THR A 24 -7.68 -4.43 -0.48
C THR A 24 -6.59 -3.44 -0.92
N ILE A 25 -5.31 -3.84 -0.96
CA ILE A 25 -4.20 -2.95 -1.31
C ILE A 25 -4.36 -2.30 -2.70
N PRO A 26 -4.70 -3.04 -3.79
CA PRO A 26 -4.83 -2.43 -5.11
C PRO A 26 -5.89 -1.32 -5.16
N GLU A 27 -7.03 -1.53 -4.51
CA GLU A 27 -8.09 -0.52 -4.41
C GLU A 27 -7.62 0.71 -3.61
N ARG A 28 -6.84 0.49 -2.54
CA ARG A 28 -6.30 1.60 -1.75
C ARG A 28 -5.28 2.43 -2.54
N ILE A 29 -4.45 1.79 -3.37
CA ILE A 29 -3.50 2.49 -4.26
C ILE A 29 -4.29 3.37 -5.24
N LYS A 30 -5.30 2.81 -5.91
CA LYS A 30 -6.15 3.56 -6.86
C LYS A 30 -6.80 4.79 -6.22
N GLN A 31 -7.27 4.67 -4.98
CA GLN A 31 -7.83 5.82 -4.24
C GLN A 31 -6.79 6.90 -3.99
N PHE A 32 -5.55 6.54 -3.62
CA PHE A 32 -4.48 7.51 -3.45
C PHE A 32 -4.06 8.15 -4.78
N GLU A 33 -3.99 7.39 -5.88
CA GLU A 33 -3.72 7.92 -7.22
C GLU A 33 -4.76 8.95 -7.66
N GLN A 34 -6.05 8.71 -7.38
CA GLN A 34 -7.11 9.69 -7.64
C GLN A 34 -6.89 11.00 -6.88
N ILE A 35 -6.50 10.91 -5.61
CA ILE A 35 -6.20 12.10 -4.79
C ILE A 35 -4.96 12.82 -5.31
N ILE A 36 -3.92 12.08 -5.70
CA ILE A 36 -2.70 12.65 -6.30
C ILE A 36 -3.05 13.42 -7.57
N ASN A 37 -3.82 12.82 -8.48
CA ASN A 37 -4.22 13.47 -9.74
C ASN A 37 -5.00 14.77 -9.49
N MET A 38 -5.92 14.77 -8.52
CA MET A 38 -6.65 15.98 -8.13
C MET A 38 -5.70 17.06 -7.58
N LYS A 39 -4.75 16.70 -6.72
CA LYS A 39 -3.78 17.65 -6.15
C LYS A 39 -2.77 18.15 -7.18
N GLN A 40 -2.38 17.32 -8.14
CA GLN A 40 -1.52 17.72 -9.26
C GLN A 40 -2.23 18.72 -10.17
N ASP A 41 -3.53 18.53 -10.45
CA ASP A 41 -4.34 19.51 -11.20
C ASP A 41 -4.41 20.86 -10.44
N GLN A 42 -4.61 20.82 -9.12
CA GLN A 42 -4.57 22.04 -8.27
C GLN A 42 -3.19 22.71 -8.33
N LEU A 43 -2.11 21.94 -8.14
CA LEU A 43 -0.74 22.44 -8.18
C LEU A 43 -0.41 23.07 -9.53
N SER A 44 -0.91 22.51 -10.64
CA SER A 44 -0.67 23.03 -11.99
C SER A 44 -1.22 24.43 -12.23
N LYS A 45 -2.20 24.85 -11.42
CA LYS A 45 -2.88 26.15 -11.49
C LYS A 45 -2.46 27.09 -10.34
N GLU A 46 -1.64 26.62 -9.41
CA GLU A 46 -1.23 27.37 -8.23
C GLU A 46 0.00 28.24 -8.52
N SER A 47 -0.09 29.52 -8.16
CA SER A 47 1.00 30.50 -8.31
C SER A 47 1.62 30.93 -6.98
N HIS A 48 0.98 30.63 -5.86
CA HIS A 48 1.46 30.95 -4.52
C HIS A 48 2.46 29.88 -4.06
N PHE A 49 3.74 30.26 -4.03
CA PHE A 49 4.85 29.35 -3.72
C PHE A 49 4.66 28.52 -2.44
N PRO A 50 4.27 29.10 -1.28
CA PRO A 50 3.99 28.30 -0.08
C PRO A 50 2.91 27.23 -0.29
N THR A 51 1.81 27.56 -0.98
CA THR A 51 0.75 26.57 -1.28
C THR A 51 1.26 25.48 -2.21
N SER A 52 2.06 25.84 -3.23
CA SER A 52 2.71 24.85 -4.10
C SER A 52 3.62 23.89 -3.33
N CYS A 53 4.36 24.38 -2.33
CA CYS A 53 5.18 23.54 -1.45
C CYS A 53 4.31 22.58 -0.63
N THR A 54 3.20 23.05 -0.06
CA THR A 54 2.26 22.20 0.69
C THR A 54 1.68 21.11 -0.19
N LEU A 55 1.16 21.47 -1.37
CA LEU A 55 0.60 20.50 -2.33
C LEU A 55 1.64 19.45 -2.75
N ASN A 56 2.87 19.87 -3.06
CA ASN A 56 3.96 18.95 -3.38
C ASN A 56 4.28 17.98 -2.24
N TRP A 57 4.33 18.47 -1.00
CA TRP A 57 4.58 17.63 0.17
C TRP A 57 3.47 16.59 0.37
N GLU A 58 2.20 16.98 0.21
CA GLU A 58 1.06 16.07 0.31
C GLU A 58 1.07 15.01 -0.81
N ILE A 59 1.42 15.39 -2.05
CA ILE A 59 1.59 14.46 -3.17
C ILE A 59 2.70 13.46 -2.87
N ALA A 60 3.85 13.93 -2.37
CA ALA A 60 4.98 13.07 -2.04
C ALA A 60 4.64 12.09 -0.91
N GLU A 61 3.91 12.53 0.11
CA GLU A 61 3.43 11.68 1.21
C GLU A 61 2.49 10.57 0.70
N LEU A 62 1.55 10.91 -0.19
CA LEU A 62 0.66 9.92 -0.81
C LEU A 62 1.45 8.92 -1.67
N ALA A 63 2.42 9.39 -2.45
CA ALA A 63 3.28 8.53 -3.27
C ALA A 63 4.14 7.59 -2.41
N SER A 64 4.67 8.05 -1.27
CA SER A 64 5.40 7.20 -0.32
C SER A 64 4.52 6.07 0.21
N ARG A 65 3.27 6.37 0.58
CA ARG A 65 2.31 5.36 1.03
C ARG A 65 1.97 4.35 -0.06
N ILE A 66 1.81 4.80 -1.31
CA ILE A 66 1.63 3.91 -2.47
C ILE A 66 2.84 2.96 -2.60
N ASN A 67 4.06 3.48 -2.49
CA ASN A 67 5.27 2.66 -2.55
C ASN A 67 5.31 1.59 -1.46
N ASP A 68 4.99 1.93 -0.22
CA ASP A 68 4.91 0.96 0.88
C ASP A 68 3.87 -0.12 0.60
N LEU A 69 2.69 0.27 0.12
CA LEU A 69 1.64 -0.66 -0.25
C LEU A 69 2.10 -1.62 -1.37
N HIS A 70 2.82 -1.14 -2.38
CA HIS A 70 3.41 -2.00 -3.41
C HIS A 70 4.46 -2.96 -2.85
N LEU A 71 5.28 -2.55 -1.88
CA LEU A 71 6.23 -3.44 -1.22
C LEU A 71 5.50 -4.57 -0.48
N TRP A 72 4.46 -4.25 0.29
CA TRP A 72 3.66 -5.24 1.01
C TRP A 72 2.90 -6.19 0.10
N PHE A 73 2.40 -5.69 -1.03
CA PHE A 73 1.70 -6.49 -2.03
C PHE A 73 2.64 -7.48 -2.73
N ARG A 74 3.85 -7.03 -3.12
CA ARG A 74 4.84 -7.86 -3.83
C ARG A 74 5.52 -8.90 -2.95
N LYS A 75 5.78 -8.60 -1.68
CA LYS A 75 6.49 -9.51 -0.74
C LYS A 75 5.85 -10.90 -0.62
N ASN A 76 4.56 -11.06 -0.97
CA ASN A 76 3.91 -12.37 -1.01
C ASN A 76 4.11 -13.15 -2.31
N GLN A 77 4.29 -12.45 -3.43
CA GLN A 77 4.51 -13.10 -4.73
C GLN A 77 5.82 -13.89 -4.68
N GLU A 78 6.89 -13.31 -4.14
CA GLU A 78 8.18 -14.00 -3.94
C GLU A 78 8.07 -15.24 -3.02
N ILE A 79 7.23 -15.19 -1.98
CA ILE A 79 6.99 -16.33 -1.08
C ILE A 79 6.22 -17.46 -1.78
N ASN A 80 5.34 -17.13 -2.73
CA ASN A 80 4.54 -18.10 -3.48
C ASN A 80 5.28 -18.64 -4.72
N GLU A 81 6.08 -17.82 -5.40
CA GLU A 81 6.90 -18.22 -6.56
C GLU A 81 8.02 -19.22 -6.16
N GLY A 82 8.57 -19.07 -4.96
CA GLY A 82 9.52 -20.04 -4.39
C GLY A 82 8.91 -21.43 -4.10
N LYS A 83 7.57 -21.58 -4.15
CA LYS A 83 6.89 -22.88 -4.02
C LYS A 83 6.53 -23.52 -5.36
N SER A 84 6.74 -22.82 -6.49
CA SER A 84 6.34 -23.29 -7.82
C SER A 84 7.47 -23.98 -8.61
N HIS A 85 8.68 -24.12 -8.05
CA HIS A 85 9.71 -24.99 -8.62
C HIS A 85 9.69 -26.35 -7.89
N ARG A 86 8.83 -27.25 -8.37
CA ARG A 86 8.99 -28.69 -8.18
C ARG A 86 8.51 -29.44 -9.41
#